data_AF-A0A1Q7I410-F1
#
_entry.id   AF-A0A1Q7I410-F1
#
_cell.length_a   1.000
_cell.length_b   1.000
_cell.length_c   1.000
_cell.angle_alpha   90.00
_cell.angle_beta   90.00
_cell.angle_gamma   90.00
#
_symmetry.space_group_name_H-M   'P 1'
#
loop_
_entity.id
_entity.type
_entity.pdbx_description
1 polymer ?
#
loop_
_entity_poly.entity_id
_entity_poly.type
_entity_poly.pdbx_seq_one_letter_code
_entity_poly.pdbx_strand_id
1 'polypeptide(L)'
;MDTDPIALVSTLIEAGSIDTVYRDLYLGRAQTLLSPLISLEDFHRLEQQQAALAELPLAVARALEKGDWPLVKELSQRADAVKQVVTSEAKRFATARGVYAVTDVQLDPFCHSLQKFTRVSTRDLPALRSRIVEELTALEQSDVPWREFYAGRRAAFQTRAPIDWDAAPTSGVASTSPDSVREAAAQALKAGDMKALAQLADLMPTGTPGASESRHGAPTATIQTPQQASQDLVASWSSDTLTHAQQLGLGARHLEPRGDLASLRQYAWSPFSDESRLTNIKQVTLPSGSPDGLRDRVEVLMIHPLANSGGARHLPMFVAEDVLVEDFPDPKDGEQPPSSPLLATLELSRRRGLTREAIERALLTHGTRVLEKELGLDPRVFRLVCIPSDVHFRLGEKEGWGRQPCWIHFDGYLIRTVDGRVRFQALVGGDVRYGGLYDLAGVGRDYDSDRLVARFAVVHRERMVAW
;
A
#
# COMPACT_ATOMS: atom_id res chain seq x y z
N MET A 1 -33.25 13.20 8.03
CA MET A 1 -32.28 13.77 8.99
C MET A 1 -31.10 14.23 8.17
N ASP A 2 -30.82 15.53 8.12
CA ASP A 2 -29.64 16.03 7.42
C ASP A 2 -28.39 15.56 8.17
N THR A 3 -27.62 14.68 7.55
CA THR A 3 -26.37 14.19 8.13
C THR A 3 -25.32 15.28 7.98
N ASP A 4 -24.60 15.61 9.06
CA ASP A 4 -23.46 16.55 9.02
C ASP A 4 -22.44 16.07 7.96
N PRO A 5 -22.23 16.81 6.85
CA PRO A 5 -21.33 16.38 5.80
C PRO A 5 -19.88 16.18 6.28
N ILE A 6 -19.44 16.92 7.30
CA ILE A 6 -18.09 16.78 7.86
C ILE A 6 -17.96 15.47 8.64
N ALA A 7 -18.99 15.05 9.36
CA ALA A 7 -19.03 13.75 10.01
C ALA A 7 -18.97 12.62 8.97
N LEU A 8 -19.77 12.73 7.91
CA LEU A 8 -19.79 11.76 6.81
C LEU A 8 -18.43 11.63 6.12
N VAL A 9 -17.77 12.75 5.81
CA VAL A 9 -16.41 12.77 5.25
C VAL A 9 -15.41 12.12 6.20
N SER A 10 -15.52 12.35 7.50
CA SER A 10 -14.62 11.75 8.50
C SER A 10 -14.79 10.23 8.56
N THR A 11 -16.02 9.73 8.52
CA THR A 11 -16.32 8.29 8.43
C THR A 11 -15.76 7.67 7.15
N LEU A 12 -15.83 8.36 6.00
CA LEU A 12 -15.22 7.88 4.74
C LEU A 12 -13.69 7.75 4.85
N ILE A 13 -13.03 8.73 5.46
CA ILE A 13 -11.57 8.71 5.67
C ILE A 13 -11.19 7.52 6.56
N GLU A 14 -11.92 7.30 7.65
CA GLU A 14 -11.69 6.16 8.55
C GLU A 14 -11.92 4.83 7.83
N ALA A 15 -13.03 4.69 7.10
CA ALA A 15 -13.32 3.49 6.34
C ALA A 15 -12.22 3.17 5.31
N GLY A 16 -11.78 4.18 4.57
CA GLY A 16 -10.67 4.05 3.61
C GLY A 16 -9.33 3.74 4.25
N SER A 17 -9.14 4.04 5.55
CA SER A 17 -7.91 3.69 6.26
C SER A 17 -7.82 2.21 6.65
N ILE A 18 -8.97 1.54 6.66
CA ILE A 18 -9.09 0.12 7.01
C ILE A 18 -9.27 -0.73 5.75
N ASP A 19 -10.11 -0.28 4.80
CA ASP A 19 -10.36 -0.94 3.52
C ASP A 19 -9.45 -0.40 2.41
N THR A 20 -8.15 -0.63 2.56
CA THR A 20 -7.10 0.10 1.83
C THR A 20 -7.13 -0.11 0.31
N VAL A 21 -7.57 -1.28 -0.17
CA VAL A 21 -7.69 -1.59 -1.61
C VAL A 21 -8.70 -0.68 -2.31
N TYR A 22 -9.72 -0.21 -1.58
CA TYR A 22 -10.77 0.68 -2.07
C TYR A 22 -10.66 2.10 -1.54
N ARG A 23 -9.54 2.44 -0.87
CA ARG A 23 -9.30 3.75 -0.25
C ARG A 23 -9.48 4.93 -1.21
N ASP A 24 -9.07 4.75 -2.46
CA ASP A 24 -9.24 5.76 -3.51
C ASP A 24 -10.71 6.08 -3.80
N LEU A 25 -11.61 5.11 -3.70
CA LEU A 25 -13.05 5.34 -3.85
C LEU A 25 -13.62 6.10 -2.65
N TYR A 26 -13.26 5.72 -1.43
CA TYR A 26 -13.67 6.42 -0.22
C TYR A 26 -13.18 7.88 -0.22
N LEU A 27 -11.92 8.11 -0.58
CA LEU A 27 -11.34 9.45 -0.65
C LEU A 27 -11.91 10.28 -1.80
N GLY A 28 -12.17 9.69 -2.97
CA GLY A 28 -12.86 10.38 -4.06
C GLY A 28 -14.28 10.80 -3.69
N ARG A 29 -15.02 9.94 -2.98
CA ARG A 29 -16.34 10.28 -2.44
C ARG A 29 -16.25 11.36 -1.36
N ALA A 30 -15.27 11.25 -0.45
CA ALA A 30 -15.00 12.24 0.57
C ALA A 30 -14.69 13.62 -0.04
N GLN A 31 -13.87 13.66 -1.08
CA GLN A 31 -13.55 14.88 -1.84
C GLN A 31 -14.79 15.51 -2.47
N THR A 32 -15.67 14.70 -3.08
CA THR A 32 -16.91 15.18 -3.71
C THR A 32 -17.84 15.85 -2.68
N LEU A 33 -17.91 15.30 -1.46
CA LEU A 33 -18.74 15.83 -0.38
C LEU A 33 -18.10 17.04 0.33
N LEU A 34 -16.77 17.08 0.37
CA LEU A 34 -16.01 18.13 1.05
C LEU A 34 -15.85 19.40 0.19
N SER A 35 -15.68 19.26 -1.13
CA SER A 35 -15.35 20.38 -2.01
C SER A 35 -16.32 21.57 -1.96
N PRO A 36 -17.64 21.39 -1.76
CA PRO A 36 -18.56 22.52 -1.60
C PRO A 36 -18.41 23.26 -0.25
N LEU A 37 -17.80 22.63 0.76
CA LEU A 37 -17.64 23.17 2.11
C LEU A 37 -16.29 23.85 2.31
N ILE A 38 -15.25 23.31 1.68
CA ILE A 38 -13.89 23.83 1.65
C ILE A 38 -13.24 23.41 0.34
N SER A 39 -13.01 24.39 -0.53
CA SER A 39 -12.30 24.16 -1.78
C SER A 39 -10.83 23.79 -1.52
N LEU A 40 -10.18 23.19 -2.51
CA LEU A 40 -8.74 22.92 -2.43
C LEU A 40 -7.92 24.21 -2.25
N GLU A 41 -8.36 25.30 -2.89
CA GLU A 41 -7.73 26.62 -2.77
C GLU A 41 -7.87 27.18 -1.35
N ASP A 42 -9.07 27.12 -0.77
CA ASP A 42 -9.31 27.55 0.61
C ASP A 42 -8.52 26.70 1.62
N PHE A 43 -8.39 25.39 1.35
CA PHE A 43 -7.54 24.50 2.14
C PHE A 43 -6.07 24.93 2.11
N HIS A 44 -5.50 25.18 0.92
CA HIS A 44 -4.12 25.67 0.81
C HIS A 44 -3.94 27.04 1.47
N ARG A 45 -4.93 27.93 1.38
CA ARG A 45 -4.89 29.22 2.08
C ARG A 45 -4.86 29.04 3.60
N LEU A 46 -5.68 28.15 4.15
CA LEU A 46 -5.66 27.82 5.59
C LEU A 46 -4.35 27.16 6.01
N GLU A 47 -3.77 26.31 5.16
CA GLU A 47 -2.46 25.69 5.41
C GLU A 47 -1.35 26.75 5.48
N GLN A 48 -1.33 27.70 4.55
CA GLN A 48 -0.40 28.83 4.59
C GLN A 48 -0.60 29.71 5.83
N GLN A 49 -1.85 29.96 6.24
CA GLN A 49 -2.15 30.71 7.47
C GLN A 49 -1.65 29.97 8.71
N GLN A 50 -1.81 28.65 8.76
CA GLN A 50 -1.29 27.83 9.87
C GLN A 50 0.24 27.84 9.91
N ALA A 51 0.91 27.75 8.75
CA ALA A 51 2.36 27.85 8.67
C ALA A 51 2.85 29.24 9.10
N ALA A 52 2.19 30.31 8.66
CA ALA A 52 2.50 31.67 9.08
C ALA A 52 2.35 31.86 10.60
N LEU A 53 1.34 31.24 11.22
CA LEU A 53 1.16 31.30 12.67
C LEU A 53 2.33 30.69 13.45
N ALA A 54 3.03 29.70 12.89
CA ALA A 54 4.23 29.12 13.51
C ALA A 54 5.43 30.09 13.50
N GLU A 55 5.52 30.96 12.48
CA GLU A 55 6.63 31.92 12.30
C GLU A 55 6.38 33.27 13.02
N LEU A 56 5.13 33.66 13.22
CA LEU A 56 4.76 34.94 13.83
C LEU A 56 5.36 35.18 15.23
N PRO A 57 5.40 34.20 16.16
CA PRO A 57 6.04 34.38 17.46
C PRO A 57 7.53 34.75 17.35
N LEU A 58 8.26 34.15 16.40
CA LEU A 58 9.66 34.48 16.16
C LEU A 58 9.81 35.89 15.58
N ALA A 59 8.91 36.31 14.70
CA ALA A 59 8.89 37.67 14.16
C ALA A 59 8.62 38.72 15.25
N VAL A 60 7.67 38.45 16.16
CA VAL A 60 7.37 39.30 17.32
C VAL A 60 8.58 39.42 18.24
N ALA A 61 9.25 38.29 18.55
CA ALA A 61 10.45 38.29 19.39
C ALA A 61 11.58 39.15 18.80
N ARG A 62 11.83 39.04 17.48
CA ARG A 62 12.82 39.86 16.78
C ARG A 62 12.48 41.34 16.76
N ALA A 63 11.20 41.71 16.63
CA ALA A 63 10.76 43.10 16.70
C ALA A 63 10.92 43.68 18.12
N LEU A 64 10.65 42.85 19.14
CA LEU A 64 10.85 43.19 20.55
C LEU A 64 12.33 43.44 20.87
N GLU A 65 13.24 42.58 20.41
CA GLU A 65 14.70 42.76 20.56
C GLU A 65 15.21 44.07 19.96
N LYS A 66 14.59 44.52 18.86
CA LYS A 66 14.93 45.78 18.18
C LYS A 66 14.25 47.01 18.80
N GLY A 67 13.35 46.83 19.76
CA GLY A 67 12.58 47.92 20.38
C GLY A 67 11.54 48.56 19.44
N ASP A 68 11.15 47.90 18.35
CA ASP A 68 10.15 48.39 17.39
C ASP A 68 8.73 48.10 17.89
N TRP A 69 8.27 48.91 18.85
CA TRP A 69 6.96 48.74 19.49
C TRP A 69 5.76 48.83 18.53
N PRO A 70 5.74 49.71 17.50
CA PRO A 70 4.71 49.69 16.48
C PRO A 70 4.61 48.34 15.76
N LEU A 71 5.75 47.78 15.33
CA LEU A 71 5.79 46.49 14.64
C LEU A 71 5.38 45.32 15.56
N VAL A 72 5.80 45.35 16.83
CA VAL A 72 5.35 44.36 17.83
C VAL A 72 3.83 44.34 17.95
N LYS A 73 3.19 45.52 18.01
CA LYS A 73 1.72 45.62 18.12
C LYS A 73 1.03 45.07 16.88
N GLU A 74 1.50 45.43 15.69
CA GLU A 74 0.95 44.95 14.41
C GLU A 74 1.04 43.42 14.29
N LEU A 75 2.24 42.86 14.53
CA LEU A 75 2.47 41.42 14.43
C LEU A 75 1.68 40.62 15.46
N SER A 76 1.51 41.16 16.68
CA SER A 76 0.70 40.51 17.72
C SER A 76 -0.78 40.48 17.36
N GLN A 77 -1.34 41.59 16.87
CA GLN A 77 -2.73 41.64 16.39
C GLN A 77 -2.96 40.69 15.21
N ARG A 78 -1.99 40.61 14.29
CA ARG A 78 -2.03 39.64 13.18
C ARG A 78 -1.99 38.21 13.68
N ALA A 79 -1.15 37.89 14.66
CA ALA A 79 -1.08 36.55 15.25
C ALA A 79 -2.39 36.13 15.90
N ASP A 80 -3.03 37.03 16.67
CA ASP A 80 -4.34 36.76 17.28
C ASP A 80 -5.43 36.57 16.24
N ALA A 81 -5.48 37.41 15.20
CA ALA A 81 -6.45 37.28 14.11
C ALA A 81 -6.30 35.93 13.37
N VAL A 82 -5.07 35.55 13.01
CA VAL A 82 -4.80 34.26 12.35
C VAL A 82 -5.13 33.09 13.27
N LYS A 83 -4.77 33.18 14.57
CA LYS A 83 -5.09 32.16 15.56
C LYS A 83 -6.59 31.94 15.70
N GLN A 84 -7.40 33.01 15.71
CA GLN A 84 -8.85 32.91 15.77
C GLN A 84 -9.41 32.17 14.55
N VAL A 85 -8.98 32.51 13.34
CA VAL A 85 -9.40 31.84 12.09
C VAL A 85 -9.02 30.36 12.09
N VAL A 86 -7.76 30.03 12.41
CA VAL A 86 -7.30 28.63 12.46
C VAL A 86 -8.05 27.84 13.52
N THR A 87 -8.37 28.45 14.67
CA THR A 87 -9.11 27.78 15.75
C THR A 87 -10.57 27.55 15.37
N SER A 88 -11.24 28.53 14.75
CA SER A 88 -12.64 28.38 14.33
C SER A 88 -12.80 27.31 13.24
N GLU A 89 -11.82 27.15 12.37
CA GLU A 89 -11.85 26.18 11.27
C GLU A 89 -11.16 24.84 11.59
N ALA A 90 -10.65 24.64 12.82
CA ALA A 90 -9.75 23.55 13.15
C ALA A 90 -10.28 22.15 12.79
N LYS A 91 -11.56 21.86 13.11
CA LYS A 91 -12.19 20.56 12.80
C LYS A 91 -12.31 20.36 11.29
N ARG A 92 -12.83 21.36 10.56
CA ARG A 92 -13.01 21.31 9.11
C ARG A 92 -11.67 21.16 8.40
N PHE A 93 -10.67 21.90 8.84
CA PHE A 93 -9.32 21.83 8.31
C PHE A 93 -8.64 20.48 8.57
N ALA A 94 -8.81 19.89 9.76
CA ALA A 94 -8.31 18.55 10.05
C ALA A 94 -8.94 17.48 9.14
N THR A 95 -10.27 17.53 8.96
CA THR A 95 -10.97 16.65 8.01
C THR A 95 -10.50 16.89 6.57
N ALA A 96 -10.32 18.14 6.15
CA ALA A 96 -9.86 18.48 4.81
C ALA A 96 -8.44 17.99 4.52
N ARG A 97 -7.54 18.06 5.50
CA ARG A 97 -6.19 17.49 5.40
C ARG A 97 -6.23 15.99 5.13
N GLY A 98 -7.17 15.27 5.75
CA GLY A 98 -7.37 13.83 5.52
C GLY A 98 -7.86 13.46 4.12
N VAL A 99 -8.25 14.45 3.30
CA VAL A 99 -8.69 14.26 1.90
C VAL A 99 -7.66 14.86 0.94
N TYR A 100 -7.29 16.13 1.11
CA TYR A 100 -6.47 16.88 0.15
C TYR A 100 -4.97 16.67 0.30
N ALA A 101 -4.48 16.28 1.49
CA ALA A 101 -3.05 16.12 1.75
C ALA A 101 -2.62 14.64 1.82
N VAL A 102 -3.38 13.73 1.21
CA VAL A 102 -3.06 12.30 1.20
C VAL A 102 -1.96 12.02 0.19
N THR A 103 -0.81 11.58 0.68
CA THR A 103 0.37 11.26 -0.15
C THR A 103 0.90 9.85 0.09
N ASP A 104 0.45 9.17 1.14
CA ASP A 104 0.96 7.87 1.57
C ASP A 104 0.05 6.73 1.20
N VAL A 105 0.65 5.56 0.90
CA VAL A 105 -0.04 4.27 0.82
C VAL A 105 -0.14 3.67 2.21
N GLN A 106 -1.33 3.20 2.57
CA GLN A 106 -1.58 2.52 3.84
C GLN A 106 -1.63 1.03 3.60
N LEU A 107 -0.93 0.26 4.43
CA LEU A 107 -0.96 -1.19 4.36
C LEU A 107 -2.28 -1.73 4.90
N ASP A 108 -2.81 -2.74 4.23
CA ASP A 108 -3.99 -3.45 4.71
C ASP A 108 -3.71 -4.05 6.09
N PRO A 109 -4.41 -3.59 7.15
CA PRO A 109 -4.16 -4.02 8.52
C PRO A 109 -4.41 -5.50 8.73
N PHE A 110 -5.24 -6.11 7.88
CA PHE A 110 -5.62 -7.49 8.00
C PHE A 110 -4.90 -8.42 7.02
N CYS A 111 -3.94 -7.91 6.24
CA CYS A 111 -3.09 -8.75 5.41
C CYS A 111 -2.06 -9.46 6.30
N HIS A 112 -2.26 -10.75 6.56
CA HIS A 112 -1.41 -11.54 7.45
C HIS A 112 0.09 -11.41 7.16
N SER A 113 0.45 -11.45 5.87
CA SER A 113 1.86 -11.36 5.48
C SER A 113 2.50 -10.02 5.83
N LEU A 114 1.73 -8.94 5.82
CA LEU A 114 2.24 -7.59 6.02
C LEU A 114 2.01 -7.05 7.44
N GLN A 115 1.34 -7.84 8.30
CA GLN A 115 0.88 -7.42 9.60
C GLN A 115 1.99 -6.77 10.46
N LYS A 116 3.20 -7.32 10.44
CA LYS A 116 4.34 -6.79 11.23
C LYS A 116 4.80 -5.38 10.81
N PHE A 117 4.37 -4.91 9.65
CA PHE A 117 4.67 -3.59 9.11
C PHE A 117 3.51 -2.60 9.30
N THR A 118 2.36 -3.08 9.79
CA THR A 118 1.24 -2.23 10.16
C THR A 118 1.43 -1.73 11.59
N ARG A 119 0.73 -0.66 11.96
CA ARG A 119 0.72 -0.16 13.34
C ARG A 119 -0.34 -0.83 14.21
N VAL A 120 -1.00 -1.88 13.70
CA VAL A 120 -2.14 -2.55 14.33
C VAL A 120 -1.69 -3.90 14.87
N SER A 121 -1.85 -4.12 16.18
CA SER A 121 -1.51 -5.40 16.79
C SER A 121 -2.55 -6.47 16.42
N THR A 122 -2.16 -7.74 16.45
CA THR A 122 -3.09 -8.87 16.22
C THR A 122 -4.31 -8.81 17.14
N ARG A 123 -4.10 -8.39 18.39
CA ARG A 123 -5.14 -8.32 19.42
C ARG A 123 -6.19 -7.25 19.11
N ASP A 124 -5.82 -6.23 18.34
CA ASP A 124 -6.70 -5.12 17.98
C ASP A 124 -7.50 -5.39 16.69
N LEU A 125 -7.13 -6.40 15.90
CA LEU A 125 -7.81 -6.73 14.63
C LEU A 125 -9.30 -7.03 14.79
N PRO A 126 -9.77 -7.80 15.81
CA PRO A 126 -11.20 -7.98 16.01
C PRO A 126 -11.95 -6.68 16.28
N ALA A 127 -11.37 -5.78 17.10
CA ALA A 127 -11.96 -4.47 17.37
C ALA A 127 -11.98 -3.59 16.11
N LEU A 128 -10.91 -3.61 15.33
CA LEU A 128 -10.84 -2.90 14.05
C LEU A 128 -11.87 -3.41 13.04
N ARG A 129 -12.09 -4.73 13.00
CA ARG A 129 -13.14 -5.36 12.16
C ARG A 129 -14.54 -4.91 12.59
N SER A 130 -14.84 -4.90 13.88
CA SER A 130 -16.12 -4.40 14.38
C SER A 130 -16.32 -2.93 14.02
N ARG A 131 -15.28 -2.11 14.20
CA ARG A 131 -15.31 -0.68 13.86
C ARG A 131 -15.61 -0.44 12.39
N ILE A 132 -14.92 -1.10 11.45
CA ILE A 132 -15.21 -0.91 10.02
C ILE A 132 -16.63 -1.36 9.65
N VAL A 133 -17.16 -2.40 10.27
CA VAL A 133 -18.55 -2.84 10.06
C VAL A 133 -19.54 -1.77 10.55
N GLU A 134 -19.27 -1.12 11.69
CA GLU A 134 -20.06 -0.01 12.22
C GLU A 134 -20.00 1.21 11.29
N GLU A 135 -18.80 1.64 10.88
CA GLU A 135 -18.61 2.78 9.97
C GLU A 135 -19.32 2.53 8.63
N LEU A 136 -19.20 1.34 8.05
CA LEU A 136 -19.89 0.98 6.80
C LEU A 136 -21.41 0.95 6.97
N THR A 137 -21.92 0.56 8.13
CA THR A 137 -23.35 0.62 8.45
C THR A 137 -23.84 2.08 8.51
N ALA A 138 -23.06 2.97 9.15
CA ALA A 138 -23.38 4.39 9.19
C ALA A 138 -23.37 5.03 7.80
N LEU A 139 -22.39 4.66 6.94
CA LEU A 139 -22.31 5.09 5.55
C LEU A 139 -23.49 4.59 4.72
N GLU A 140 -23.89 3.33 4.87
CA GLU A 140 -25.05 2.73 4.20
C GLU A 140 -26.35 3.50 4.47
N GLN A 141 -26.51 4.01 5.70
CA GLN A 141 -27.67 4.79 6.13
C GLN A 141 -27.62 6.25 5.66
N SER A 142 -26.42 6.85 5.65
CA SER A 142 -26.25 8.30 5.52
C SER A 142 -25.89 8.76 4.09
N ASP A 143 -25.23 7.92 3.29
CA ASP A 143 -24.80 8.22 1.93
C ASP A 143 -25.51 7.32 0.91
N VAL A 144 -26.80 7.61 0.71
CA VAL A 144 -27.74 6.80 -0.09
C VAL A 144 -27.21 6.44 -1.49
N PRO A 145 -26.60 7.34 -2.28
CA PRO A 145 -26.11 7.01 -3.63
C PRO A 145 -25.02 5.93 -3.66
N TRP A 146 -24.33 5.68 -2.54
CA TRP A 146 -23.26 4.69 -2.42
C TRP A 146 -23.63 3.49 -1.54
N ARG A 147 -24.91 3.38 -1.15
CA ARG A 147 -25.42 2.35 -0.23
C ARG A 147 -24.98 0.93 -0.61
N GLU A 148 -25.17 0.54 -1.87
CA GLU A 148 -24.86 -0.82 -2.34
C GLU A 148 -23.38 -1.15 -2.21
N PHE A 149 -22.50 -0.18 -2.49
CA PHE A 149 -21.07 -0.35 -2.32
C PHE A 149 -20.73 -0.60 -0.85
N TYR A 150 -21.24 0.24 0.07
CA TYR A 150 -21.00 0.05 1.50
C TYR A 150 -21.55 -1.27 2.03
N ALA A 151 -22.75 -1.66 1.61
CA ALA A 151 -23.35 -2.94 1.98
C ALA A 151 -22.50 -4.13 1.51
N GLY A 152 -22.00 -4.09 0.27
CA GLY A 152 -21.11 -5.11 -0.26
C GLY A 152 -19.79 -5.22 0.50
N ARG A 153 -19.16 -4.08 0.82
CA ARG A 153 -17.94 -4.05 1.65
C ARG A 153 -18.21 -4.52 3.08
N ARG A 154 -19.34 -4.13 3.67
CA ARG A 154 -19.75 -4.57 5.02
C ARG A 154 -19.90 -6.08 5.08
N ALA A 155 -20.58 -6.67 4.09
CA ALA A 155 -20.72 -8.11 3.98
C ALA A 155 -19.35 -8.81 3.88
N ALA A 156 -18.42 -8.28 3.09
CA ALA A 156 -17.06 -8.82 2.97
C ALA A 156 -16.29 -8.80 4.30
N PHE A 157 -16.42 -7.74 5.11
CA PHE A 157 -15.80 -7.70 6.44
C PHE A 157 -16.51 -8.59 7.47
N GLN A 158 -17.81 -8.86 7.32
CA GLN A 158 -18.56 -9.76 8.19
C GLN A 158 -18.22 -11.24 7.96
N THR A 159 -18.02 -11.65 6.70
CA THR A 159 -17.63 -13.02 6.35
C THR A 159 -16.15 -13.31 6.58
N ARG A 160 -15.37 -12.28 6.88
CA ARG A 160 -13.94 -12.38 7.15
C ARG A 160 -13.72 -13.21 8.42
N ALA A 161 -13.08 -14.37 8.26
CA ALA A 161 -12.80 -15.29 9.36
C ALA A 161 -12.16 -14.55 10.55
N PRO A 162 -12.61 -14.79 11.81
CA PRO A 162 -11.86 -14.39 12.98
C PRO A 162 -10.46 -14.99 12.87
N ILE A 163 -9.45 -14.17 13.12
CA ILE A 163 -8.07 -14.60 13.01
C ILE A 163 -7.76 -15.45 14.24
N ASP A 164 -7.91 -16.77 14.13
CA ASP A 164 -7.51 -17.70 15.19
C ASP A 164 -5.99 -17.91 15.12
N TRP A 165 -5.27 -17.36 16.09
CA TRP A 165 -3.83 -17.57 16.27
C TRP A 165 -3.49 -18.79 17.15
N ASP A 166 -4.48 -19.34 17.87
CA ASP A 166 -4.28 -20.41 18.86
C ASP A 166 -4.59 -21.82 18.33
N ALA A 167 -4.08 -22.14 17.14
CA ALA A 167 -4.02 -23.52 16.69
C ALA A 167 -2.57 -23.90 16.33
N ALA A 168 -1.67 -23.78 17.29
CA ALA A 168 -0.54 -24.70 17.31
C ALA A 168 -1.12 -26.12 17.48
N PRO A 169 -0.70 -27.12 16.68
CA PRO A 169 -1.16 -28.48 16.85
C PRO A 169 -0.76 -28.95 18.25
N THR A 170 -1.76 -29.19 19.09
CA THR A 170 -1.62 -29.81 20.40
C THR A 170 -1.09 -31.22 20.22
N SER A 171 0.24 -31.34 20.18
CA SER A 171 0.94 -32.61 20.29
C SER A 171 2.21 -32.39 21.09
N GLY A 172 2.24 -32.95 22.30
CA GLY A 172 3.44 -33.06 23.14
C GLY A 172 3.48 -32.11 24.32
N VAL A 173 3.51 -32.71 25.51
CA VAL A 173 3.70 -32.10 26.84
C VAL A 173 4.62 -30.87 26.82
N ALA A 174 4.12 -29.75 27.34
CA ALA A 174 4.82 -28.48 27.42
C ALA A 174 6.14 -28.62 28.21
N SER A 175 7.27 -28.59 27.50
CA SER A 175 8.55 -28.19 28.09
C SER A 175 8.71 -26.68 27.87
N THR A 176 8.34 -25.89 28.88
CA THR A 176 8.55 -24.44 28.88
C THR A 176 10.04 -24.16 28.78
N SER A 177 10.47 -23.43 27.73
CA SER A 177 11.90 -23.17 27.52
C SER A 177 12.43 -22.20 28.60
N PRO A 178 13.68 -22.35 29.07
CA PRO A 178 14.27 -21.47 30.09
C PRO A 178 14.27 -19.99 29.69
N ASP A 179 14.34 -19.69 28.39
CA ASP A 179 14.35 -18.32 27.88
C ASP A 179 12.98 -17.65 27.96
N SER A 180 11.89 -18.41 27.78
CA SER A 180 10.52 -17.91 27.99
C SER A 180 10.22 -17.57 29.45
N VAL A 181 10.80 -18.30 30.41
CA VAL A 181 10.68 -18.00 31.84
C VAL A 181 11.48 -16.73 32.19
N ARG A 182 12.62 -16.52 31.54
CA ARG A 182 13.47 -15.34 31.75
C ARG A 182 12.83 -14.05 31.20
N GLU A 183 12.20 -14.10 30.02
CA GLU A 183 11.44 -12.96 29.48
C GLU A 183 10.21 -12.63 30.33
N ALA A 184 9.47 -13.65 30.77
CA ALA A 184 8.33 -13.47 31.66
C ALA A 184 8.75 -12.85 33.01
N ALA A 185 9.90 -13.27 33.56
CA ALA A 185 10.45 -12.70 34.79
C ALA A 185 10.88 -11.23 34.61
N ALA A 186 11.47 -10.88 33.47
CA ALA A 186 11.81 -9.49 33.15
C ALA A 186 10.58 -8.59 33.04
N GLN A 187 9.47 -9.11 32.49
CA GLN A 187 8.20 -8.40 32.43
C GLN A 187 7.53 -8.26 33.81
N ALA A 188 7.52 -9.31 34.64
CA ALA A 188 7.00 -9.26 36.00
C ALA A 188 7.76 -8.24 36.86
N LEU A 189 9.09 -8.20 36.73
CA LEU A 189 9.93 -7.22 37.41
C LEU A 189 9.63 -5.79 36.94
N LYS A 190 9.48 -5.57 35.63
CA LYS A 190 9.12 -4.26 35.06
C LYS A 190 7.74 -3.78 35.50
N ALA A 191 6.81 -4.71 35.75
CA ALA A 191 5.46 -4.44 36.23
C ALA A 191 5.36 -4.30 37.76
N GLY A 192 6.44 -4.57 38.50
CA GLY A 192 6.44 -4.54 39.97
C GLY A 192 5.66 -5.71 40.62
N ASP A 193 5.32 -6.75 39.85
CA ASP A 193 4.56 -7.91 40.35
C ASP A 193 5.51 -8.94 40.99
N MET A 194 5.82 -8.70 42.27
CA MET A 194 6.72 -9.54 43.04
C MET A 194 6.17 -10.94 43.33
N LYS A 195 4.85 -11.14 43.21
CA LYS A 195 4.22 -12.45 43.43
C LYS A 195 4.38 -13.34 42.19
N ALA A 196 4.19 -12.78 41.00
CA ALA A 196 4.48 -13.47 39.74
C ALA A 196 5.98 -13.78 39.60
N LEU A 197 6.86 -12.87 40.04
CA LEU A 197 8.30 -13.09 40.01
C LEU A 197 8.73 -14.26 40.92
N ALA A 198 8.15 -14.38 42.12
CA ALA A 198 8.41 -15.50 43.03
C ALA A 198 7.99 -16.85 42.43
N GLN A 199 6.83 -16.91 41.77
CA GLN A 199 6.35 -18.13 41.11
C GLN A 199 7.20 -18.54 39.91
N LEU A 200 7.76 -17.57 39.18
CA LEU A 200 8.66 -17.82 38.04
C LEU A 200 10.06 -18.26 38.51
N ALA A 201 10.50 -17.85 39.71
CA ALA A 201 11.76 -18.27 40.30
C ALA A 201 11.75 -19.77 40.68
N ASP A 202 10.60 -20.31 41.11
CA ASP A 202 10.43 -21.74 41.43
C ASP A 202 10.51 -22.65 40.19
N LEU A 203 10.36 -22.09 38.99
CA LEU A 203 10.42 -22.81 37.70
C LEU A 203 11.82 -22.87 37.09
N MET A 204 12.81 -22.21 37.70
CA MET A 204 14.20 -22.25 37.23
C MET A 204 14.91 -23.52 37.75
N PRO A 205 15.43 -24.40 36.87
CA PRO A 205 16.10 -25.61 37.31
C PRO A 205 17.42 -25.28 38.04
N THR A 206 17.56 -25.81 39.25
CA THR A 206 18.83 -25.84 39.98
C THR A 206 19.61 -27.10 39.59
N GLY A 207 20.67 -26.95 38.78
CA GLY A 207 21.77 -27.92 38.69
C GLY A 207 22.02 -28.63 37.34
N THR A 208 23.23 -28.38 36.81
CA THR A 208 24.19 -29.19 36.01
C THR A 208 23.79 -29.91 34.69
N PRO A 209 24.66 -29.83 33.64
CA PRO A 209 24.35 -30.30 32.29
C PRO A 209 24.61 -31.80 32.11
N GLY A 210 23.55 -32.55 31.79
CA GLY A 210 23.63 -33.95 31.34
C GLY A 210 23.36 -34.06 29.84
N ALA A 211 24.26 -34.74 29.15
CA ALA A 211 24.18 -35.04 27.72
C ALA A 211 22.91 -35.82 27.35
N SER A 212 22.30 -35.49 26.20
CA SER A 212 21.46 -36.43 25.46
C SER A 212 21.47 -36.13 23.97
N GLU A 213 21.37 -37.22 23.23
CA GLU A 213 21.81 -37.46 21.87
C GLU A 213 20.87 -36.91 20.79
N SER A 214 21.48 -36.66 19.64
CA SER A 214 20.84 -36.36 18.37
C SER A 214 19.92 -37.51 17.92
N ARG A 215 18.64 -37.23 17.66
CA ARG A 215 17.82 -38.02 16.72
C ARG A 215 16.86 -37.15 15.90
N HIS A 216 17.20 -37.07 14.62
CA HIS A 216 16.34 -37.21 13.43
C HIS A 216 15.06 -36.38 13.33
N GLY A 217 15.14 -35.37 12.44
CA GLY A 217 14.21 -35.13 11.33
C GLY A 217 12.71 -35.20 11.61
N ALA A 218 12.12 -34.07 11.98
CA ALA A 218 10.69 -33.83 11.82
C ALA A 218 10.45 -32.97 10.57
N PRO A 219 9.49 -33.31 9.69
CA PRO A 219 9.20 -32.50 8.51
C PRO A 219 8.59 -31.17 8.95
N THR A 220 9.14 -30.08 8.44
CA THR A 220 8.63 -28.73 8.63
C THR A 220 7.21 -28.66 8.08
N ALA A 221 6.21 -28.58 8.95
CA ALA A 221 4.83 -28.37 8.56
C ALA A 221 4.72 -26.98 7.91
N THR A 222 4.76 -26.94 6.58
CA THR A 222 4.34 -25.78 5.78
C THR A 222 2.90 -25.48 6.15
N ILE A 223 2.67 -24.35 6.81
CA ILE A 223 1.34 -23.73 6.89
C ILE A 223 1.01 -23.32 5.44
N GLN A 224 0.39 -24.23 4.70
CA GLN A 224 -0.22 -23.94 3.43
C GLN A 224 -1.45 -23.09 3.71
N THR A 225 -1.33 -21.78 3.55
CA THR A 225 -2.50 -20.96 3.25
C THR A 225 -3.16 -21.62 2.03
N PRO A 226 -4.42 -22.08 2.13
CA PRO A 226 -5.09 -22.72 0.99
C PRO A 226 -5.11 -21.71 -0.16
N GLN A 227 -4.29 -21.98 -1.17
CA GLN A 227 -4.26 -21.21 -2.40
C GLN A 227 -5.57 -21.51 -3.11
N GLN A 228 -6.61 -20.72 -2.83
CA GLN A 228 -7.81 -20.69 -3.65
C GLN A 228 -7.33 -20.51 -5.10
N ALA A 229 -7.73 -21.42 -5.98
CA ALA A 229 -7.44 -21.31 -7.41
C ALA A 229 -7.98 -19.94 -7.85
N SER A 230 -7.05 -19.01 -8.11
CA SER A 230 -7.40 -17.66 -8.54
C SER A 230 -8.21 -17.80 -9.82
N GLN A 231 -9.43 -17.27 -9.82
CA GLN A 231 -10.27 -17.23 -11.02
C GLN A 231 -9.57 -16.37 -12.08
N ASP A 232 -9.81 -16.70 -13.35
CA ASP A 232 -9.34 -15.90 -14.46
C ASP A 232 -9.99 -14.51 -14.42
N LEU A 233 -9.19 -13.47 -14.70
CA LEU A 233 -9.58 -12.06 -14.64
C LEU A 233 -9.84 -11.53 -16.06
N VAL A 234 -10.77 -12.19 -16.75
CA VAL A 234 -11.14 -11.90 -18.15
C VAL A 234 -12.26 -10.87 -18.16
N ALA A 235 -12.16 -9.88 -19.05
CA ALA A 235 -13.09 -8.76 -19.14
C ALA A 235 -13.76 -8.71 -20.51
N SER A 236 -15.06 -8.41 -20.53
CA SER A 236 -15.79 -8.12 -21.76
C SER A 236 -15.97 -6.61 -21.91
N TRP A 237 -15.08 -5.96 -22.66
CA TRP A 237 -15.16 -4.51 -22.91
C TRP A 237 -16.10 -4.19 -24.07
N SER A 238 -16.84 -3.09 -23.95
CA SER A 238 -17.64 -2.57 -25.06
C SER A 238 -16.74 -2.01 -26.17
N SER A 239 -17.28 -1.91 -27.40
CA SER A 239 -16.61 -1.21 -28.50
C SER A 239 -16.22 0.22 -28.13
N ASP A 240 -17.07 0.89 -27.38
CA ASP A 240 -16.87 2.29 -26.98
C ASP A 240 -15.73 2.39 -25.96
N THR A 241 -15.68 1.46 -24.99
CA THR A 241 -14.57 1.34 -24.03
C THR A 241 -13.24 1.18 -24.77
N LEU A 242 -13.19 0.26 -25.74
CA LEU A 242 -11.98 -0.02 -26.51
C LEU A 242 -11.55 1.18 -27.37
N THR A 243 -12.52 1.88 -27.97
CA THR A 243 -12.27 3.07 -28.77
C THR A 243 -11.69 4.20 -27.91
N HIS A 244 -12.29 4.48 -26.76
CA HIS A 244 -11.78 5.50 -25.84
C HIS A 244 -10.44 5.10 -25.21
N ALA A 245 -10.25 3.81 -24.88
CA ALA A 245 -8.96 3.30 -24.41
C ALA A 245 -7.86 3.58 -25.43
N GLN A 246 -8.09 3.28 -26.71
CA GLN A 246 -7.13 3.56 -27.77
C GLN A 246 -6.85 5.07 -27.90
N GLN A 247 -7.87 5.92 -27.79
CA GLN A 247 -7.69 7.39 -27.80
C GLN A 247 -6.82 7.87 -26.64
N LEU A 248 -6.94 7.26 -25.45
CA LEU A 248 -6.10 7.54 -24.30
C LEU A 248 -4.68 6.97 -24.42
N GLY A 249 -4.39 6.14 -25.43
CA GLY A 249 -3.12 5.45 -25.62
C GLY A 249 -3.02 4.12 -24.85
N LEU A 250 -4.15 3.52 -24.50
CA LEU A 250 -4.25 2.20 -23.86
C LEU A 250 -4.65 1.14 -24.88
N GLY A 251 -3.81 0.12 -25.04
CA GLY A 251 -4.09 -1.07 -25.83
C GLY A 251 -4.73 -2.16 -24.99
N ALA A 252 -5.79 -2.79 -25.52
CA ALA A 252 -6.34 -4.01 -24.97
C ALA A 252 -5.36 -5.18 -25.17
N ARG A 253 -5.09 -5.93 -24.11
CA ARG A 253 -4.18 -7.09 -24.11
C ARG A 253 -4.76 -8.23 -23.30
N HIS A 254 -4.70 -9.42 -23.88
CA HIS A 254 -4.98 -10.68 -23.20
C HIS A 254 -3.67 -11.34 -22.76
N LEU A 255 -3.60 -11.75 -21.50
CA LEU A 255 -2.44 -12.43 -20.92
C LEU A 255 -2.77 -13.90 -20.67
N GLU A 256 -2.06 -14.79 -21.36
CA GLU A 256 -2.23 -16.25 -21.21
C GLU A 256 -1.72 -16.74 -19.84
N PRO A 257 -2.44 -17.67 -19.17
CA PRO A 257 -2.04 -18.17 -17.86
C PRO A 257 -0.65 -18.82 -17.88
N ARG A 258 0.11 -18.64 -16.81
CA ARG A 258 1.49 -19.14 -16.63
C ARG A 258 1.59 -19.97 -15.35
N GLY A 259 0.97 -21.16 -15.38
CA GLY A 259 0.97 -22.08 -14.24
C GLY A 259 2.37 -22.52 -13.81
N ASP A 260 3.31 -22.59 -14.75
CA ASP A 260 4.72 -22.84 -14.50
C ASP A 260 5.33 -21.80 -13.54
N LEU A 261 5.05 -20.51 -13.76
CA LEU A 261 5.50 -19.42 -12.91
C LEU A 261 4.65 -19.25 -11.64
N ALA A 262 3.37 -19.59 -11.70
CA ALA A 262 2.47 -19.54 -10.54
C ALA A 262 2.99 -20.39 -9.38
N SER A 263 3.65 -21.52 -9.68
CA SER A 263 4.26 -22.40 -8.68
C SER A 263 5.36 -21.70 -7.85
N LEU A 264 6.03 -20.68 -8.41
CA LEU A 264 7.12 -19.97 -7.74
C LEU A 264 6.63 -19.08 -6.59
N ARG A 265 5.32 -18.77 -6.53
CA ARG A 265 4.70 -17.99 -5.44
C ARG A 265 4.89 -18.63 -4.07
N GLN A 266 5.05 -19.95 -4.00
CA GLN A 266 5.30 -20.66 -2.74
C GLN A 266 6.60 -20.21 -2.05
N TYR A 267 7.55 -19.67 -2.84
CA TYR A 267 8.81 -19.16 -2.33
C TYR A 267 8.74 -17.71 -1.88
N ALA A 268 7.64 -17.00 -2.19
CA ALA A 268 7.50 -15.60 -1.85
C ALA A 268 7.64 -15.37 -0.33
N TRP A 269 8.24 -14.23 0.01
CA TRP A 269 8.53 -13.83 1.38
C TRP A 269 7.30 -13.95 2.28
N SER A 270 7.48 -14.49 3.49
CA SER A 270 6.45 -14.56 4.53
C SER A 270 6.96 -14.03 5.87
N PRO A 271 6.10 -13.55 6.78
CA PRO A 271 6.53 -13.00 8.06
C PRO A 271 7.23 -14.02 8.96
N PHE A 272 6.97 -15.31 8.75
CA PHE A 272 7.59 -16.44 9.45
C PHE A 272 8.77 -17.06 8.66
N SER A 273 9.20 -16.41 7.58
CA SER A 273 10.38 -16.85 6.83
C SER A 273 11.62 -16.70 7.72
N ASP A 274 12.22 -17.83 8.04
CA ASP A 274 13.48 -17.90 8.78
C ASP A 274 14.64 -17.40 7.90
N GLU A 275 15.67 -16.79 8.50
CA GLU A 275 16.82 -16.21 7.76
C GLU A 275 17.55 -17.26 6.92
N SER A 276 17.39 -18.54 7.27
CA SER A 276 17.86 -19.72 6.53
C SER A 276 17.29 -19.85 5.10
N ARG A 277 16.24 -19.10 4.73
CA ARG A 277 15.72 -19.08 3.34
C ARG A 277 16.66 -18.38 2.34
N LEU A 278 17.51 -17.46 2.80
CA LEU A 278 18.51 -16.80 1.95
C LEU A 278 19.50 -17.81 1.35
N THR A 279 19.83 -18.86 2.11
CA THR A 279 20.68 -19.97 1.63
C THR A 279 20.00 -20.89 0.61
N ASN A 280 18.67 -20.89 0.53
CA ASN A 280 17.89 -21.79 -0.35
C ASN A 280 17.50 -21.16 -1.70
N ILE A 281 17.78 -19.87 -1.94
CA ILE A 281 17.49 -19.19 -3.22
C ILE A 281 18.14 -19.92 -4.40
N LYS A 282 19.39 -20.40 -4.21
CA LYS A 282 20.12 -21.18 -5.21
C LYS A 282 19.53 -22.57 -5.47
N GLN A 283 18.71 -23.08 -4.54
CA GLN A 283 18.04 -24.38 -4.65
C GLN A 283 16.66 -24.27 -5.29
N VAL A 284 16.15 -23.06 -5.56
CA VAL A 284 14.89 -22.88 -6.27
C VAL A 284 15.03 -23.40 -7.70
N THR A 285 14.27 -24.46 -7.99
CA THR A 285 14.11 -25.01 -9.33
C THR A 285 13.23 -24.07 -10.14
N LEU A 286 13.79 -23.51 -11.21
CA LEU A 286 13.05 -22.70 -12.17
C LEU A 286 12.48 -23.60 -13.29
N PRO A 287 11.37 -23.20 -13.92
CA PRO A 287 10.87 -23.90 -15.10
C PRO A 287 11.94 -24.07 -16.18
N SER A 288 11.89 -25.18 -16.91
CA SER A 288 12.87 -25.45 -17.98
C SER A 288 12.83 -24.34 -19.05
N GLY A 289 13.99 -23.87 -19.48
CA GLY A 289 14.10 -22.75 -20.43
C GLY A 289 13.88 -21.36 -19.81
N SER A 290 13.80 -21.26 -18.47
CA SER A 290 13.77 -19.96 -17.80
C SER A 290 15.03 -19.14 -18.11
N PRO A 291 14.90 -17.85 -18.47
CA PRO A 291 16.05 -16.98 -18.67
C PRO A 291 16.80 -16.73 -17.36
N ASP A 292 18.11 -16.49 -17.47
CA ASP A 292 19.01 -16.35 -16.32
C ASP A 292 18.51 -15.28 -15.31
N GLY A 293 18.01 -14.15 -15.81
CA GLY A 293 17.48 -13.06 -14.98
C GLY A 293 16.23 -13.39 -14.18
N LEU A 294 15.50 -14.48 -14.51
CA LEU A 294 14.32 -14.87 -13.73
C LEU A 294 14.67 -15.21 -12.28
N ARG A 295 15.87 -15.75 -12.04
CA ARG A 295 16.32 -16.10 -10.68
C ARG A 295 16.41 -14.86 -9.80
N ASP A 296 17.02 -13.79 -10.31
CA ASP A 296 17.21 -12.54 -9.55
C ASP A 296 15.87 -11.90 -9.19
N ARG A 297 14.89 -11.97 -10.11
CA ARG A 297 13.52 -11.54 -9.82
C ARG A 297 12.86 -12.35 -8.72
N VAL A 298 13.01 -13.68 -8.77
CA VAL A 298 12.46 -14.58 -7.77
C VAL A 298 13.11 -14.31 -6.43
N GLU A 299 14.43 -14.08 -6.39
CA GLU A 299 15.15 -13.69 -5.18
C GLU A 299 14.54 -12.45 -4.51
N VAL A 300 14.26 -11.39 -5.26
CA VAL A 300 13.60 -10.18 -4.73
C VAL A 300 12.25 -10.52 -4.08
N LEU A 301 11.43 -11.37 -4.72
CA LEU A 301 10.15 -11.83 -4.18
C LEU A 301 10.30 -12.71 -2.94
N MET A 302 11.40 -13.47 -2.82
CA MET A 302 11.67 -14.36 -1.70
C MET A 302 12.13 -13.62 -0.45
N ILE A 303 12.90 -12.54 -0.63
CA ILE A 303 13.58 -11.86 0.48
C ILE A 303 12.86 -10.59 0.94
N HIS A 304 12.04 -10.00 0.08
CA HIS A 304 11.37 -8.73 0.39
C HIS A 304 9.84 -8.88 0.50
N PRO A 305 9.23 -8.27 1.53
CA PRO A 305 7.80 -8.03 1.55
C PRO A 305 7.44 -6.99 0.48
N LEU A 306 6.46 -7.32 -0.35
CA LEU A 306 5.93 -6.40 -1.35
C LEU A 306 4.46 -6.09 -1.06
N ALA A 307 4.06 -4.84 -1.28
CA ALA A 307 2.67 -4.40 -1.27
C ALA A 307 2.30 -3.74 -2.61
N ASN A 308 1.06 -3.86 -3.05
CA ASN A 308 0.55 -3.13 -4.22
C ASN A 308 0.19 -1.69 -3.85
N SER A 309 -0.19 -0.84 -4.80
CA SER A 309 -0.62 0.55 -4.51
C SER A 309 -1.92 0.65 -3.69
N GLY A 310 -2.67 -0.44 -3.57
CA GLY A 310 -3.80 -0.58 -2.63
C GLY A 310 -3.39 -1.00 -1.22
N GLY A 311 -2.09 -1.24 -0.97
CA GLY A 311 -1.56 -1.58 0.36
C GLY A 311 -1.70 -3.05 0.77
N ALA A 312 -2.31 -3.88 -0.06
CA ALA A 312 -2.36 -5.33 0.15
C ALA A 312 -1.08 -6.00 -0.36
N ARG A 313 -0.81 -7.25 0.04
CA ARG A 313 0.36 -8.01 -0.42
C ARG A 313 0.41 -8.06 -1.95
N HIS A 314 1.55 -7.73 -2.52
CA HIS A 314 1.77 -7.90 -3.95
C HIS A 314 2.40 -9.26 -4.22
N LEU A 315 1.69 -10.10 -4.98
CA LEU A 315 2.20 -11.34 -5.55
C LEU A 315 1.91 -11.35 -7.06
N PRO A 316 2.91 -11.59 -7.94
CA PRO A 316 2.74 -11.65 -9.39
C PRO A 316 1.56 -12.52 -9.82
N MET A 317 0.61 -12.03 -10.61
CA MET A 317 -0.57 -12.78 -11.08
C MET A 317 -0.29 -13.49 -12.41
N PHE A 318 -0.59 -14.79 -12.43
CA PHE A 318 -0.30 -15.67 -13.57
C PHE A 318 -1.53 -16.44 -14.06
N VAL A 319 -2.73 -15.96 -13.75
CA VAL A 319 -4.00 -16.43 -14.34
C VAL A 319 -4.21 -15.79 -15.71
N ALA A 320 -5.23 -16.25 -16.45
CA ALA A 320 -5.66 -15.52 -17.63
C ALA A 320 -6.19 -14.14 -17.19
N GLU A 321 -5.78 -13.08 -17.88
CA GLU A 321 -6.14 -11.72 -17.48
C GLU A 321 -6.24 -10.79 -18.68
N ASP A 322 -7.31 -9.99 -18.73
CA ASP A 322 -7.47 -8.90 -19.67
C ASP A 322 -7.12 -7.56 -19.03
N VAL A 323 -6.23 -6.81 -19.68
CA VAL A 323 -5.79 -5.48 -19.23
C VAL A 323 -5.87 -4.45 -20.36
N LEU A 324 -6.14 -3.19 -20.00
CA LEU A 324 -5.86 -2.06 -20.88
C LEU A 324 -4.52 -1.47 -20.44
N VAL A 325 -3.52 -1.42 -21.32
CA VAL A 325 -2.15 -1.06 -20.95
C VAL A 325 -1.55 -0.10 -21.95
N GLU A 326 -0.74 0.85 -21.47
CA GLU A 326 0.06 1.65 -22.39
C GLU A 326 1.15 0.77 -23.03
N ASP A 327 1.04 0.53 -24.33
CA ASP A 327 1.80 -0.48 -25.06
C ASP A 327 2.96 0.10 -25.90
N PHE A 328 3.28 1.38 -25.70
CA PHE A 328 4.40 2.02 -26.41
C PHE A 328 5.75 1.33 -26.12
N PRO A 329 6.71 1.36 -27.06
CA PRO A 329 8.03 0.77 -26.86
C PRO A 329 8.83 1.53 -25.79
N ASP A 330 9.74 0.83 -25.11
CA ASP A 330 10.65 1.51 -24.16
C ASP A 330 11.47 2.58 -24.90
N PRO A 331 11.55 3.80 -24.36
CA PRO A 331 12.25 4.90 -25.01
C PRO A 331 13.75 4.63 -24.99
N LYS A 332 14.44 4.87 -26.11
CA LYS A 332 15.91 4.76 -26.15
C LYS A 332 16.55 5.88 -25.33
N ASP A 333 17.85 5.76 -25.11
CA ASP A 333 18.61 6.81 -24.45
C ASP A 333 18.51 8.13 -25.24
N GLY A 334 18.19 9.23 -24.54
CA GLY A 334 17.92 10.54 -25.14
C GLY A 334 16.58 10.71 -25.86
N GLU A 335 15.80 9.66 -26.14
CA GLU A 335 14.48 9.77 -26.77
C GLU A 335 13.39 10.13 -25.75
N GLN A 336 12.51 11.06 -26.11
CA GLN A 336 11.35 11.36 -25.27
C GLN A 336 10.32 10.23 -25.36
N PRO A 337 9.77 9.77 -24.23
CA PRO A 337 8.64 8.84 -24.25
C PRO A 337 7.46 9.50 -24.97
N PRO A 338 6.60 8.72 -25.64
CA PRO A 338 5.45 9.29 -26.30
C PRO A 338 4.51 9.96 -25.28
N SER A 339 4.03 11.15 -25.61
CA SER A 339 2.91 11.74 -24.88
C SER A 339 1.66 10.90 -25.17
N SER A 340 0.78 10.73 -24.19
CA SER A 340 -0.57 10.21 -24.42
C SER A 340 -1.61 11.14 -23.81
N PRO A 341 -2.84 11.16 -24.35
CA PRO A 341 -3.93 11.90 -23.73
C PRO A 341 -4.20 11.47 -22.28
N LEU A 342 -3.88 10.21 -21.91
CA LEU A 342 -3.97 9.76 -20.51
C LEU A 342 -3.13 10.62 -19.55
N LEU A 343 -1.90 11.03 -19.93
CA LEU A 343 -1.08 11.89 -19.07
C LEU A 343 -1.76 13.23 -18.80
N ALA A 344 -2.37 13.82 -19.83
CA ALA A 344 -3.10 15.07 -19.70
C ALA A 344 -4.32 14.90 -18.78
N THR A 345 -5.07 13.80 -18.91
CA THR A 345 -6.22 13.51 -18.04
C THR A 345 -5.81 13.24 -16.58
N LEU A 346 -4.59 12.72 -16.36
CA LEU A 346 -3.97 12.57 -15.04
C LEU A 346 -3.24 13.83 -14.56
N GLU A 347 -3.25 14.91 -15.33
CA GLU A 347 -2.55 16.16 -15.04
C GLU A 347 -1.02 15.98 -14.81
N LEU A 348 -0.44 15.00 -15.48
CA LEU A 348 1.00 14.74 -15.50
C LEU A 348 1.63 15.39 -16.74
N SER A 349 2.55 16.33 -16.54
CA SER A 349 3.19 17.08 -17.63
C SER A 349 4.19 16.27 -18.46
N ARG A 350 4.69 15.16 -17.92
CA ARG A 350 5.72 14.30 -18.53
C ARG A 350 5.67 12.89 -17.95
N ARG A 351 6.27 11.91 -18.64
CA ARG A 351 6.44 10.53 -18.11
C ARG A 351 7.74 10.31 -17.35
N ARG A 352 8.80 10.99 -17.78
CA ARG A 352 10.16 10.84 -17.22
C ARG A 352 10.32 11.69 -15.96
N GLY A 353 11.14 11.22 -15.04
CA GLY A 353 11.51 12.00 -13.85
C GLY A 353 10.31 12.36 -12.98
N LEU A 354 9.30 11.48 -12.93
CA LEU A 354 8.21 11.57 -11.97
C LEU A 354 8.61 10.78 -10.71
N THR A 355 8.46 11.42 -9.55
CA THR A 355 8.52 10.72 -8.27
C THR A 355 7.32 9.77 -8.16
N ARG A 356 7.45 8.72 -7.34
CA ARG A 356 6.32 7.84 -7.06
C ARG A 356 5.18 8.60 -6.39
N GLU A 357 5.49 9.55 -5.52
CA GLU A 357 4.49 10.38 -4.84
C GLU A 357 3.65 11.22 -5.80
N ALA A 358 4.25 11.79 -6.84
CA ALA A 358 3.54 12.54 -7.86
C ALA A 358 2.58 11.63 -8.64
N ILE A 359 3.02 10.42 -8.98
CA ILE A 359 2.20 9.44 -9.70
C ILE A 359 1.01 8.99 -8.84
N GLU A 360 1.23 8.61 -7.58
CA GLU A 360 0.14 8.19 -6.69
C GLU A 360 -0.88 9.29 -6.45
N ARG A 361 -0.42 10.55 -6.30
CA ARG A 361 -1.32 11.70 -6.16
C ARG A 361 -2.20 11.84 -7.41
N ALA A 362 -1.60 11.78 -8.60
CA ALA A 362 -2.36 11.87 -9.85
C ALA A 362 -3.38 10.72 -10.00
N LEU A 363 -2.99 9.48 -9.67
CA LEU A 363 -3.88 8.33 -9.72
C LEU A 363 -5.01 8.42 -8.69
N LEU A 364 -4.72 8.89 -7.47
CA LEU A 364 -5.71 9.08 -6.42
C LEU A 364 -6.73 10.17 -6.79
N THR A 365 -6.26 11.28 -7.36
CA THR A 365 -7.12 12.43 -7.73
C THR A 365 -7.91 12.18 -9.00
N HIS A 366 -7.33 11.54 -10.02
CA HIS A 366 -7.92 11.48 -11.36
C HIS A 366 -8.25 10.07 -11.85
N GLY A 367 -7.68 9.02 -11.24
CA GLY A 367 -7.81 7.63 -11.74
C GLY A 367 -9.25 7.14 -11.82
N THR A 368 -10.04 7.36 -10.77
CA THR A 368 -11.48 7.02 -10.76
C THR A 368 -12.25 7.76 -11.85
N ARG A 369 -11.95 9.05 -12.06
CA ARG A 369 -12.58 9.85 -13.12
C ARG A 369 -12.25 9.31 -14.51
N VAL A 370 -10.98 8.92 -14.76
CA VAL A 370 -10.57 8.31 -16.04
C VAL A 370 -11.40 7.07 -16.33
N LEU A 371 -11.56 6.18 -15.34
CA LEU A 371 -12.36 4.97 -15.50
C LEU A 371 -13.83 5.28 -15.80
N GLU A 372 -14.48 6.13 -15.01
CA GLU A 372 -15.92 6.40 -15.17
C GLU A 372 -16.25 7.24 -16.40
N LYS A 373 -15.49 8.32 -16.62
CA LYS A 373 -15.87 9.39 -17.55
C LYS A 373 -15.26 9.20 -18.93
N GLU A 374 -14.05 8.65 -19.00
CA GLU A 374 -13.37 8.44 -20.28
C GLU A 374 -13.59 7.01 -20.78
N LEU A 375 -13.45 6.02 -19.91
CA LEU A 375 -13.50 4.61 -20.31
C LEU A 375 -14.88 3.96 -20.14
N GLY A 376 -15.79 4.56 -19.38
CA GLY A 376 -17.10 3.95 -19.07
C GLY A 376 -17.01 2.68 -18.23
N LEU A 377 -15.92 2.51 -17.46
CA LEU A 377 -15.67 1.38 -16.59
C LEU A 377 -16.07 1.69 -15.15
N ASP A 378 -16.60 0.68 -14.44
CA ASP A 378 -16.91 0.79 -13.01
C ASP A 378 -15.61 0.79 -12.18
N PRO A 379 -15.27 1.88 -11.46
CA PRO A 379 -14.10 1.94 -10.60
C PRO A 379 -14.17 1.02 -9.40
N ARG A 380 -15.32 0.42 -9.08
CA ARG A 380 -15.45 -0.61 -8.04
C ARG A 380 -14.91 -1.96 -8.52
N VAL A 381 -14.85 -2.17 -9.83
CA VAL A 381 -14.34 -3.39 -10.47
C VAL A 381 -12.91 -3.18 -10.99
N PHE A 382 -12.64 -2.02 -11.58
CA PHE A 382 -11.35 -1.71 -12.19
C PHE A 382 -10.59 -0.62 -11.44
N ARG A 383 -9.27 -0.61 -11.58
CA ARG A 383 -8.40 0.47 -11.10
C ARG A 383 -7.33 0.80 -12.12
N LEU A 384 -7.05 2.09 -12.30
CA LEU A 384 -5.88 2.57 -13.04
C LEU A 384 -4.67 2.61 -12.08
N VAL A 385 -3.58 1.96 -12.48
CA VAL A 385 -2.36 1.81 -11.68
C VAL A 385 -1.13 2.02 -12.57
N CYS A 386 0.05 2.20 -11.97
CA CYS A 386 1.28 1.87 -12.70
C CYS A 386 1.22 0.42 -13.17
N ILE A 387 1.83 0.10 -14.32
CA ILE A 387 1.79 -1.26 -14.85
C ILE A 387 2.26 -2.28 -13.79
N PRO A 388 1.49 -3.35 -13.50
CA PRO A 388 1.97 -4.39 -12.60
C PRO A 388 3.23 -5.06 -13.16
N SER A 389 4.17 -5.40 -12.28
CA SER A 389 5.47 -5.94 -12.71
C SER A 389 5.32 -7.22 -13.55
N ASP A 390 4.34 -8.06 -13.23
CA ASP A 390 4.06 -9.31 -13.94
C ASP A 390 3.37 -9.10 -15.29
N VAL A 391 2.52 -8.07 -15.42
CA VAL A 391 1.94 -7.65 -16.70
C VAL A 391 3.04 -7.15 -17.62
N HIS A 392 3.92 -6.28 -17.11
CA HIS A 392 5.08 -5.80 -17.85
C HIS A 392 5.95 -6.96 -18.36
N PHE A 393 6.24 -7.90 -17.48
CA PHE A 393 7.04 -9.08 -17.80
C PHE A 393 6.39 -10.00 -18.84
N ARG A 394 5.10 -10.31 -18.70
CA ARG A 394 4.38 -11.24 -19.60
C ARG A 394 4.20 -10.68 -21.02
N LEU A 395 4.10 -9.36 -21.16
CA LEU A 395 3.99 -8.69 -22.45
C LEU A 395 5.36 -8.36 -23.06
N GLY A 396 6.34 -8.04 -22.22
CA GLY A 396 7.56 -7.39 -22.67
C GLY A 396 8.43 -8.19 -23.63
N GLU A 397 8.37 -9.53 -23.63
CA GLU A 397 9.09 -10.33 -24.65
C GLU A 397 8.61 -10.01 -26.07
N LYS A 398 7.28 -9.93 -26.27
CA LYS A 398 6.66 -9.63 -27.56
C LYS A 398 6.78 -8.16 -27.92
N GLU A 399 6.63 -7.27 -26.94
CA GLU A 399 6.66 -5.83 -27.12
C GLU A 399 8.09 -5.24 -27.14
N GLY A 400 9.11 -6.07 -26.88
CA GLY A 400 10.52 -5.66 -26.87
C GLY A 400 10.91 -4.80 -25.67
N TRP A 401 10.14 -4.83 -24.59
CA TRP A 401 10.46 -4.12 -23.34
C TRP A 401 11.64 -4.77 -22.62
N GLY A 402 12.28 -4.03 -21.72
CA GLY A 402 13.43 -4.53 -20.98
C GLY A 402 14.76 -4.43 -21.74
N ARG A 403 14.77 -3.80 -22.92
CA ARG A 403 15.93 -3.74 -23.83
C ARG A 403 16.64 -2.39 -23.84
N GLN A 404 16.08 -1.40 -23.15
CA GLN A 404 16.60 -0.03 -23.09
C GLN A 404 17.13 0.29 -21.69
N PRO A 405 18.06 1.27 -21.55
CA PRO A 405 18.66 1.64 -20.27
C PRO A 405 17.76 2.59 -19.44
N CYS A 406 16.49 2.22 -19.29
CA CYS A 406 15.49 2.94 -18.50
C CYS A 406 14.74 2.01 -17.54
N TRP A 407 14.33 2.56 -16.40
CA TRP A 407 13.44 1.88 -15.45
C TRP A 407 11.99 2.28 -15.68
N ILE A 408 11.09 1.33 -15.51
CA ILE A 408 9.65 1.53 -15.50
C ILE A 408 9.16 1.49 -14.06
N HIS A 409 8.31 2.45 -13.66
CA HIS A 409 7.57 2.36 -12.41
C HIS A 409 6.56 1.22 -12.47
N PHE A 410 6.64 0.27 -11.54
CA PHE A 410 5.67 -0.81 -11.39
C PHE A 410 4.66 -0.53 -10.31
N ASP A 411 3.48 -1.14 -10.37
CA ASP A 411 2.53 -1.08 -9.26
C ASP A 411 3.18 -1.59 -7.96
N GLY A 412 3.05 -0.82 -6.88
CA GLY A 412 3.43 -1.23 -5.55
C GLY A 412 4.80 -0.80 -5.06
N TYR A 413 5.18 -1.42 -3.94
CA TYR A 413 6.28 -1.05 -3.08
C TYR A 413 7.00 -2.26 -2.52
N LEU A 414 8.31 -2.13 -2.42
CA LEU A 414 9.18 -2.95 -1.58
C LEU A 414 9.21 -2.35 -0.18
N ILE A 415 8.92 -3.16 0.83
CA ILE A 415 8.87 -2.74 2.23
C ILE A 415 10.18 -3.11 2.92
N ARG A 416 10.83 -2.13 3.55
CA ARG A 416 12.03 -2.34 4.38
C ARG A 416 11.82 -1.78 5.78
N THR A 417 12.55 -2.33 6.75
CA THR A 417 12.72 -1.70 8.05
C THR A 417 14.11 -1.10 8.10
N VAL A 418 14.19 0.23 8.27
CA VAL A 418 15.45 0.98 8.42
C VAL A 418 15.39 1.71 9.75
N ASP A 419 16.35 1.46 10.64
CA ASP A 419 16.40 2.01 12.01
C ASP A 419 15.09 1.83 12.79
N GLY A 420 14.49 0.64 12.68
CA GLY A 420 13.23 0.30 13.33
C GLY A 420 11.99 0.96 12.71
N ARG A 421 12.12 1.69 11.59
CA ARG A 421 11.00 2.34 10.89
C ARG A 421 10.71 1.67 9.56
N VAL A 422 9.42 1.47 9.28
CA VAL A 422 8.94 0.99 7.98
C VAL A 422 9.20 2.04 6.91
N ARG A 423 9.83 1.63 5.82
CA ARG A 423 10.11 2.43 4.63
C ARG A 423 9.55 1.73 3.41
N PHE A 424 8.90 2.51 2.56
CA PHE A 424 8.40 2.08 1.27
C PHE A 424 9.37 2.54 0.19
N GLN A 425 9.81 1.61 -0.64
CA GLN A 425 10.56 1.89 -1.86
C GLN A 425 9.65 1.58 -3.04
N ALA A 426 9.54 2.51 -3.99
CA ALA A 426 8.73 2.32 -5.19
C ALA A 426 9.31 1.16 -6.01
N LEU A 427 8.45 0.25 -6.48
CA LEU A 427 8.88 -0.84 -7.34
C LEU A 427 9.21 -0.33 -8.73
N VAL A 428 10.36 -0.75 -9.24
CA VAL A 428 10.84 -0.44 -10.59
C VAL A 428 11.50 -1.65 -11.23
N GLY A 429 11.69 -1.63 -12.54
CA GLY A 429 12.47 -2.62 -13.27
C GLY A 429 12.50 -2.35 -14.76
N GLY A 430 12.94 -3.30 -15.56
CA GLY A 430 13.00 -3.14 -17.02
C GLY A 430 14.29 -2.55 -17.58
N ASP A 431 15.30 -2.24 -16.76
CA ASP A 431 16.54 -1.65 -17.28
C ASP A 431 17.53 -2.74 -17.72
N VAL A 432 17.91 -2.72 -19.01
CA VAL A 432 18.78 -3.71 -19.64
C VAL A 432 20.13 -3.88 -18.92
N ARG A 433 20.61 -2.87 -18.19
CA ARG A 433 21.90 -2.90 -17.50
C ARG A 433 21.89 -3.70 -16.20
N TYR A 434 20.71 -3.98 -15.64
CA TYR A 434 20.55 -4.64 -14.34
C TYR A 434 19.86 -6.00 -14.43
N GLY A 435 19.21 -6.31 -15.56
CA GLY A 435 18.46 -7.56 -15.76
C GLY A 435 17.38 -7.46 -16.83
N GLY A 436 17.16 -6.27 -17.39
CA GLY A 436 16.20 -6.02 -18.46
C GLY A 436 14.79 -6.37 -18.01
N LEU A 437 14.11 -7.21 -18.80
CA LEU A 437 12.72 -7.59 -18.54
C LEU A 437 12.50 -8.29 -17.18
N TYR A 438 13.54 -8.90 -16.63
CA TYR A 438 13.49 -9.62 -15.35
C TYR A 438 13.94 -8.76 -14.17
N ASP A 439 14.49 -7.57 -14.41
CA ASP A 439 14.89 -6.65 -13.35
C ASP A 439 13.67 -6.26 -12.49
N LEU A 440 13.87 -6.27 -11.16
CA LEU A 440 12.91 -5.84 -10.17
C LEU A 440 13.67 -5.27 -8.98
N ALA A 441 13.50 -3.98 -8.71
CA ALA A 441 14.21 -3.27 -7.66
C ALA A 441 13.29 -2.28 -6.92
N GLY A 442 13.79 -1.72 -5.82
CA GLY A 442 13.15 -0.66 -5.07
C GLY A 442 13.96 0.64 -5.11
N VAL A 443 13.30 1.77 -5.39
CA VAL A 443 13.90 3.11 -5.32
C VAL A 443 13.19 3.99 -4.28
N GLY A 444 13.81 5.10 -3.88
CA GLY A 444 13.15 6.09 -3.02
C GLY A 444 11.84 6.60 -3.63
N ARG A 445 10.84 6.91 -2.79
CA ARG A 445 9.53 7.42 -3.25
C ARG A 445 9.63 8.81 -3.89
N ASP A 446 10.58 9.59 -3.41
CA ASP A 446 10.95 10.94 -3.81
C ASP A 446 12.03 10.95 -4.91
N TYR A 447 12.51 9.79 -5.36
CA TYR A 447 13.55 9.71 -6.39
C TYR A 447 12.99 10.03 -7.78
N ASP A 448 13.49 11.10 -8.39
CA ASP A 448 13.09 11.63 -9.70
C ASP A 448 14.24 11.61 -10.72
N SER A 449 14.57 10.43 -11.25
CA SER A 449 15.55 10.33 -12.34
C SER A 449 14.87 10.37 -13.71
N ASP A 450 15.50 11.06 -14.68
CA ASP A 450 15.10 11.04 -16.10
C ASP A 450 15.17 9.65 -16.76
N ARG A 451 15.75 8.66 -16.06
CA ARG A 451 15.76 7.25 -16.45
C ARG A 451 14.53 6.48 -15.97
N LEU A 452 13.73 7.04 -15.06
CA LEU A 452 12.45 6.45 -14.65
C LEU A 452 11.32 6.94 -15.54
N VAL A 453 10.51 6.01 -16.03
CA VAL A 453 9.38 6.25 -16.92
C VAL A 453 8.10 5.71 -16.28
N ALA A 454 7.04 6.51 -16.26
CA ALA A 454 5.71 6.05 -15.89
C ALA A 454 5.00 5.36 -17.07
N ARG A 455 4.50 4.15 -16.81
CA ARG A 455 3.63 3.36 -17.70
C ARG A 455 2.43 2.90 -16.90
N PHE A 456 1.22 3.07 -17.44
CA PHE A 456 -0.03 2.79 -16.74
C PHE A 456 -0.78 1.58 -17.30
N ALA A 457 -1.61 0.98 -16.44
CA ALA A 457 -2.53 -0.08 -16.82
C ALA A 457 -3.84 0.03 -16.05
N VAL A 458 -4.95 -0.33 -16.70
CA VAL A 458 -6.24 -0.60 -16.06
C VAL A 458 -6.31 -2.09 -15.78
N VAL A 459 -6.59 -2.43 -14.52
CA VAL A 459 -6.60 -3.81 -14.03
C VAL A 459 -7.85 -4.08 -13.20
N HIS A 460 -8.24 -5.35 -13.08
CA HIS A 460 -9.27 -5.79 -12.14
C HIS A 460 -8.81 -5.60 -10.69
N ARG A 461 -9.62 -4.98 -9.84
CA ARG A 461 -9.31 -4.79 -8.41
C ARG A 461 -9.09 -6.10 -7.66
N GLU A 462 -9.73 -7.18 -8.09
CA GLU A 462 -9.55 -8.50 -7.52
C GLU A 462 -8.09 -8.97 -7.53
N ARG A 463 -7.27 -8.48 -8.48
CA ARG A 463 -5.82 -8.77 -8.48
C ARG A 463 -5.06 -8.11 -7.33
N MET A 464 -5.58 -6.99 -6.83
CA MET A 464 -4.95 -6.17 -5.79
C MET A 464 -5.36 -6.65 -4.40
N VAL A 465 -6.30 -7.57 -4.35
CA VAL A 465 -6.76 -8.20 -3.13
C VAL A 465 -5.82 -9.35 -2.78
N ALA A 466 -5.39 -9.42 -1.52
CA ALA A 466 -4.45 -10.42 -1.03
C ALA A 466 -5.10 -11.36 0.02
N TRP A 467 -6.34 -11.76 -0.24
CA TRP A 467 -7.09 -12.67 0.65
C TRP A 467 -6.80 -14.13 0.30
#